data_AF-A0A2G6MSA9-F1
#
_entry.id   AF-A0A2G6MSA9-F1
#
_cell.length_a   1.000
_cell.length_b   1.000
_cell.length_c   1.000
_cell.angle_alpha   90.00
_cell.angle_beta   90.00
_cell.angle_gamma   90.00
#
_symmetry.space_group_name_H-M   'P 1'
#
loop_
_entity.id
_entity.type
_entity.pdbx_description
1 polymer ?
#
loop_
_entity_poly.entity_id
_entity_poly.type
_entity_poly.pdbx_seq_one_letter_code
_entity_poly.pdbx_strand_id
1 'polypeptide(L)' 'EKLRQAVMANSLENFEPVFNKQLENLFIERMDGNEEIFIRLMNDESFRNVAANYLVKAVYSQVKETTV' A
#
# COMPACT_ATOMS: atom_id res chain seq x y z
N GLU A 1 8.44 -9.99 6.89
CA GLU A 1 8.11 -9.91 8.33
C GLU A 1 7.13 -8.81 8.76
N LYS A 2 7.50 -7.52 8.77
CA LYS A 2 6.69 -6.47 9.43
C LYS A 2 5.26 -6.33 8.91
N LEU A 3 5.05 -6.50 7.60
CA LEU A 3 3.73 -6.40 6.98
C LEU A 3 2.78 -7.52 7.42
N ARG A 4 3.29 -8.77 7.49
CA ARG A 4 2.49 -9.94 7.91
C ARG A 4 2.12 -9.85 9.39
N GLN A 5 3.06 -9.45 10.26
CA GLN A 5 2.77 -9.25 11.68
C GLN A 5 1.75 -8.13 11.90
N ALA A 6 1.82 -7.04 11.12
CA ALA A 6 0.82 -5.97 11.19
C ALA A 6 -0.58 -6.42 10.74
N VAL A 7 -0.67 -7.28 9.72
CA VAL A 7 -1.95 -7.87 9.28
C VAL A 7 -2.52 -8.85 10.32
N MET A 8 -1.66 -9.61 11.02
CA MET A 8 -2.10 -10.60 12.00
C MET A 8 -2.42 -10.02 13.39
N ALA A 9 -1.82 -8.88 13.74
CA ALA A 9 -1.96 -8.28 15.08
C ALA A 9 -3.07 -7.22 15.18
N ASN A 10 -3.66 -6.77 14.08
CA ASN A 10 -4.50 -5.57 14.06
C ASN A 10 -5.67 -5.61 13.06
N SER A 11 -6.74 -4.88 13.37
CA SER A 11 -7.84 -4.55 12.46
C SER A 11 -7.36 -3.66 11.30
N LEU A 12 -8.10 -3.66 10.18
CA LEU A 12 -7.77 -2.94 8.94
C LEU A 12 -7.38 -1.46 9.18
N GLU A 13 -8.04 -0.78 10.12
CA GLU A 13 -7.76 0.62 10.51
C GLU A 13 -6.35 0.86 11.05
N ASN A 14 -5.76 -0.10 11.75
CA ASN A 14 -4.40 0.02 12.29
C ASN A 14 -3.32 -0.35 11.28
N PHE A 15 -3.71 -1.01 10.17
CA PHE A 15 -2.82 -1.41 9.09
C PHE A 15 -2.62 -0.29 8.06
N GLU A 16 -3.67 0.49 7.80
CA GLU A 16 -3.68 1.56 6.79
C GLU A 16 -2.52 2.58 6.93
N PRO A 17 -2.21 3.13 8.13
CA PRO A 17 -1.14 4.13 8.26
C PRO A 17 0.25 3.53 8.02
N VAL A 18 0.46 2.28 8.46
CA VAL A 18 1.73 1.56 8.29
C VAL A 18 1.93 1.16 6.82
N PHE A 19 0.84 0.80 6.14
CA PHE A 19 0.86 0.45 4.73
C PHE A 19 1.12 1.69 3.87
N ASN A 20 0.43 2.80 4.11
CA ASN A 20 0.60 4.04 3.35
C ASN A 20 2.06 4.52 3.39
N LYS A 21 2.70 4.49 4.56
CA LYS A 21 4.12 4.85 4.68
C LYS A 21 5.06 3.93 3.88
N GLN A 22 4.76 2.63 3.82
CA GLN A 22 5.55 1.70 2.99
C GLN A 22 5.25 1.86 1.50
N LEU A 23 4.02 2.20 1.14
CA LEU A 23 3.61 2.45 -0.23
C LEU A 23 4.30 3.70 -0.80
N GLU A 24 4.40 4.78 -0.02
CA GLU A 24 5.17 5.97 -0.39
C GLU A 24 6.65 5.66 -0.63
N ASN A 25 7.28 4.91 0.28
CA ASN A 25 8.66 4.48 0.10
C ASN A 25 8.84 3.62 -1.17
N LEU A 26 7.91 2.71 -1.44
CA LEU A 26 7.93 1.88 -2.64
C LEU A 26 7.81 2.72 -3.91
N PHE A 27 6.97 3.75 -3.92
CA PHE A 27 6.83 4.66 -5.06
C PHE A 27 8.12 5.44 -5.32
N ILE A 28 8.82 5.87 -4.26
CA ILE A 28 10.13 6.53 -4.39
C ILE A 28 11.17 5.56 -4.97
N GLU A 29 11.23 4.32 -4.46
CA GLU A 29 12.16 3.29 -4.95
C GLU A 29 11.89 2.86 -6.40
N ARG A 30 10.64 2.98 -6.86
CA ARG A 30 10.21 2.54 -8.20
C ARG A 30 9.95 3.68 -9.17
N MET A 31 10.33 4.90 -8.80
CA MET A 31 10.18 6.11 -9.61
C MET A 31 10.87 5.97 -10.97
N ASP A 32 12.13 5.51 -10.98
CA ASP A 32 12.96 5.36 -12.19
C ASP A 32 12.37 4.38 -13.23
N GLY A 33 11.54 3.43 -12.78
CA GLY A 33 10.86 2.46 -13.65
C GLY A 33 9.38 2.73 -13.90
N ASN A 34 8.77 3.71 -13.20
CA ASN A 34 7.31 3.96 -13.24
C ASN A 34 6.98 5.46 -13.18
N GLU A 35 7.81 6.28 -13.84
CA GLU A 35 7.77 7.75 -13.75
C GLU A 35 6.38 8.33 -14.10
N GLU A 36 5.70 7.79 -15.12
CA GLU A 36 4.36 8.23 -15.52
C GLU A 36 3.31 8.01 -14.40
N ILE A 37 3.33 6.83 -13.78
CA ILE A 37 2.43 6.48 -12.68
C ILE A 37 2.77 7.31 -11.44
N PHE A 38 4.05 7.50 -11.15
CA PHE A 38 4.51 8.32 -10.04
C PHE A 38 4.01 9.77 -10.18
N ILE A 39 4.20 10.38 -11.35
CA ILE A 39 3.72 11.74 -11.65
C ILE A 39 2.20 11.84 -11.48
N ARG A 40 1.43 10.86 -11.96
CA ARG A 40 -0.03 10.84 -11.77
C ARG A 40 -0.43 10.68 -10.31
N LEU A 41 0.24 9.83 -9.54
CA LEU A 41 -0.01 9.65 -8.11
C LEU A 41 0.32 10.89 -7.27
N MET A 42 1.34 11.64 -7.67
CA MET A 42 1.74 12.87 -6.97
C MET A 42 0.84 14.06 -7.32
N ASN A 43 0.39 14.15 -8.57
CA ASN A 43 -0.43 15.26 -9.05
C ASN A 43 -1.93 15.08 -8.78
N ASP A 44 -2.40 13.85 -8.58
CA ASP A 44 -3.82 13.54 -8.33
C ASP A 44 -3.99 12.82 -6.98
N GLU A 45 -4.35 13.62 -5.97
CA GLU A 45 -4.64 13.14 -4.62
C GLU A 45 -5.84 12.17 -4.59
N SER A 46 -6.83 12.36 -5.46
CA SER A 46 -7.98 11.46 -5.53
C SER A 46 -7.56 10.10 -6.08
N PHE A 47 -6.74 10.08 -7.13
CA PHE A 47 -6.15 8.87 -7.67
C PHE A 47 -5.26 8.16 -6.64
N ARG A 48 -4.42 8.91 -5.91
CA ARG A 48 -3.60 8.38 -4.81
C ARG A 48 -4.45 7.70 -3.74
N ASN A 49 -5.53 8.34 -3.30
CA ASN A 49 -6.41 7.78 -2.28
C ASN A 49 -7.13 6.51 -2.76
N VAL A 50 -7.58 6.47 -4.01
CA VAL A 50 -8.20 5.27 -4.60
C VAL A 50 -7.17 4.14 -4.71
N ALA A 51 -5.97 4.43 -5.23
CA ALA A 51 -4.91 3.45 -5.37
C ALA A 51 -4.46 2.89 -4.02
N ALA A 52 -4.24 3.74 -3.02
CA ALA A 52 -3.88 3.33 -1.67
C ALA A 52 -4.96 2.42 -1.06
N ASN A 53 -6.23 2.83 -1.10
CA ASN A 53 -7.36 2.03 -0.59
C ASN A 53 -7.48 0.67 -1.27
N TYR A 54 -7.28 0.61 -2.59
CA TYR A 54 -7.31 -0.64 -3.34
C TYR A 54 -6.14 -1.55 -2.94
N LEU A 55 -4.93 -1.01 -2.88
CA LEU A 55 -3.72 -1.76 -2.56
C LEU A 55 -3.72 -2.27 -1.12
N VAL A 56 -4.21 -1.48 -0.15
CA VAL A 56 -4.41 -1.91 1.24
C VAL A 56 -5.27 -3.16 1.29
N LYS A 57 -6.44 -3.13 0.61
CA LYS A 57 -7.39 -4.26 0.59
C LYS A 57 -6.81 -5.47 -0.13
N ALA A 58 -6.17 -5.26 -1.28
CA ALA A 58 -5.56 -6.33 -2.06
C ALA A 58 -4.45 -7.04 -1.28
N VAL A 59 -3.54 -6.29 -0.66
CA VAL A 59 -2.44 -6.84 0.13
C VAL A 59 -2.94 -7.50 1.41
N TYR A 60 -3.92 -6.90 2.10
CA TYR A 60 -4.53 -7.51 3.27
C TYR A 60 -5.17 -8.86 2.94
N SER A 61 -5.96 -8.94 1.86
CA SER A 61 -6.57 -10.19 1.40
C SER A 61 -5.52 -11.21 0.99
N GLN A 62 -4.52 -10.82 0.19
CA GLN A 62 -3.44 -11.71 -0.24
C GLN A 62 -2.66 -12.30 0.94
N VAL A 63 -2.32 -11.47 1.94
CA VAL A 63 -1.61 -11.92 3.13
C VAL A 63 -2.48 -12.90 3.92
N LYS A 64 -3.78 -12.62 4.07
CA LYS A 64 -4.72 -13.50 4.77
C LYS A 64 -4.89 -14.84 4.05
N GLU A 65 -5.00 -14.83 2.73
CA GLU A 65 -5.16 -16.01 1.88
C GLU A 65 -3.86 -16.86 1.84
N THR A 66 -2.69 -16.23 1.93
CA THR A 66 -1.39 -16.93 2.00
C THR A 66 -1.12 -17.54 3.39
N THR A 67 -2.00 -17.32 4.37
CA THR A 67 -1.84 -17.82 5.75
C THR A 67 -2.83 -18.96 6.08
N VAL A 68 -3.67 -19.35 5.11
CA VAL A 68 -4.57 -20.52 5.18
C VAL A 68 -3.98 -21.68 4.38
#